data_AF-A0A919QCS4-F1
#
_entry.id   AF-A0A919QCS4-F1
#
_cell.length_a   1.000
_cell.length_b   1.000
_cell.length_c   1.000
_cell.angle_alpha   90.00
_cell.angle_beta   90.00
_cell.angle_gamma   90.00
#
_symmetry.space_group_name_H-M   'P 1'
#
loop_
_entity.id
_entity.type
_entity.pdbx_description
1 polymer ?
#
loop_
_entity_poly.entity_id
_entity_poly.type
_entity_poly.pdbx_seq_one_letter_code
_entity_poly.pdbx_strand_id
1 'polypeptide(L)'
;MVSLGVAAGPPAAAEPYERPPVVLFPAFHFTRLEVTVRDQTTAPGCPGSGVFQDWFRNDRPSAFSQVCRDRLLTLRYRDDPSVPMRARFAEQPGVTVRLLDYGSTRSAPYYEALYRRLEVAGYERDEDIRVAGYDARLTPDMGGFLRRTRRLIEDAYLDNGGRPVHLVGHSNGPLYAQYLLTHSSRAWRDRYIHGFTPIAGNMPGQGLMYQLVFTGQNIQDFGYPTTGENARSSARMYQSAPSTYMSAADPAVFGSREVVIRDGSTGRSYTPRDYRRLFADAGLRTAGKIAEHYIGFVRFRDPESFPGVDVYAEKGSGLPTVVGARLKDLTTGQIADPAGFLRRDGDGNQEDITNDAVLVWRAMRRHRFSLTDNPRVDHGQLPNDRALLNRLVLNLERAPS
;
A
#
# COMPACT_ATOMS: atom_id res chain seq x y z
N MET A 1 -45.94 36.91 -46.84
CA MET A 1 -45.53 36.02 -45.74
C MET A 1 -44.07 36.29 -45.43
N VAL A 2 -43.79 36.96 -44.31
CA VAL A 2 -42.43 37.26 -43.84
C VAL A 2 -41.98 36.07 -43.00
N SER A 3 -40.91 35.40 -43.43
CA SER A 3 -40.33 34.27 -42.70
C SER A 3 -39.44 34.83 -41.58
N LEU A 4 -39.86 34.62 -40.33
CA LEU A 4 -39.08 34.96 -39.14
C LEU A 4 -38.03 33.85 -38.91
N GLY A 5 -36.76 34.18 -39.18
CA GLY A 5 -35.63 33.33 -38.81
C GLY A 5 -35.45 33.30 -37.30
N VAL A 6 -35.52 32.11 -36.72
CA VAL A 6 -35.17 31.85 -35.32
C VAL A 6 -33.64 31.87 -35.23
N ALA A 7 -33.09 32.92 -34.63
CA ALA A 7 -31.67 32.99 -34.30
C ALA A 7 -31.41 32.00 -33.15
N ALA A 8 -30.57 30.99 -33.40
CA ALA A 8 -30.03 30.13 -32.36
C ALA A 8 -29.15 30.99 -31.42
N GLY A 9 -29.48 31.00 -30.13
CA GLY A 9 -28.66 31.64 -29.11
C GLY A 9 -27.24 31.04 -29.08
N PRO A 10 -26.25 31.80 -28.59
CA PRO A 10 -24.89 31.30 -28.46
C PRO A 10 -24.87 30.02 -27.61
N PRO A 11 -23.99 29.05 -27.91
CA PRO A 11 -23.84 27.87 -27.08
C PRO A 11 -23.53 28.32 -25.65
N ALA A 12 -24.26 27.76 -24.68
CA ALA A 12 -23.94 27.95 -23.27
C ALA A 12 -22.45 27.63 -23.07
N ALA A 13 -21.72 28.57 -22.46
CA ALA A 13 -20.37 28.28 -21.99
C ALA A 13 -20.45 27.00 -21.15
N ALA A 14 -19.63 26.01 -21.45
CA ALA A 14 -19.52 24.84 -20.58
C ALA A 14 -19.20 25.36 -19.17
N GLU A 15 -20.07 25.06 -18.21
CA GLU A 15 -19.81 25.29 -16.79
C GLU A 15 -18.38 24.82 -16.49
N PRO A 16 -17.56 25.61 -15.78
CA PRO A 16 -16.22 25.19 -15.40
C PRO A 16 -16.33 23.81 -14.74
N TYR A 17 -15.60 22.83 -15.26
CA TYR A 17 -15.60 21.50 -14.68
C TYR A 17 -15.21 21.59 -13.20
N GLU A 18 -16.17 21.33 -12.32
CA GLU A 18 -15.95 21.40 -10.89
C GLU A 18 -15.07 20.23 -10.43
N ARG A 19 -14.11 20.54 -9.56
CA ARG A 19 -13.03 19.63 -9.15
C ARG A 19 -13.60 18.37 -8.47
N PRO A 20 -13.06 17.17 -8.77
CA PRO A 20 -13.53 15.92 -8.15
C PRO A 20 -13.08 15.85 -6.69
N PRO A 21 -13.89 15.31 -5.76
CA PRO A 21 -13.38 14.94 -4.43
C PRO A 21 -12.24 13.92 -4.54
N VAL A 22 -11.31 13.94 -3.59
CA VAL A 22 -10.12 13.09 -3.53
C VAL A 22 -10.23 12.10 -2.38
N VAL A 23 -10.03 10.81 -2.68
CA VAL A 23 -9.85 9.77 -1.66
C VAL A 23 -8.42 9.24 -1.70
N LEU A 24 -7.70 9.44 -0.59
CA LEU A 24 -6.34 8.97 -0.39
C LEU A 24 -6.30 7.53 0.15
N PHE A 25 -5.44 6.71 -0.44
CA PHE A 25 -5.05 5.38 0.03
C PHE A 25 -3.62 5.46 0.60
N PRO A 26 -3.45 5.39 1.94
CA PRO A 26 -2.15 5.53 2.58
C PRO A 26 -1.15 4.43 2.21
N ALA A 27 0.12 4.66 2.52
CA ALA A 27 1.18 3.68 2.44
C ALA A 27 1.09 2.62 3.55
N PHE A 28 1.94 1.60 3.41
CA PHE A 28 2.11 0.53 4.38
C PHE A 28 2.36 1.13 5.78
N HIS A 29 1.59 0.72 6.80
CA HIS A 29 1.58 1.25 8.18
C HIS A 29 1.34 2.78 8.37
N PHE A 30 0.88 3.52 7.35
CA PHE A 30 0.64 4.97 7.51
C PHE A 30 -0.79 5.30 7.97
N THR A 31 -1.67 4.29 8.02
CA THR A 31 -3.00 4.41 8.66
C THR A 31 -2.85 4.23 10.16
N ARG A 32 -3.45 5.12 10.94
CA ARG A 32 -3.51 5.00 12.40
C ARG A 32 -4.40 3.84 12.82
N LEU A 33 -3.81 2.88 13.50
CA LEU A 33 -4.53 1.78 14.15
C LEU A 33 -4.53 2.00 15.67
N GLU A 34 -5.65 1.66 16.31
CA GLU A 34 -5.67 1.44 17.76
C GLU A 34 -5.76 -0.06 18.04
N VAL A 35 -4.90 -0.50 18.96
CA VAL A 35 -4.86 -1.87 19.47
C VAL A 35 -5.34 -1.84 20.91
N THR A 36 -6.46 -2.49 21.17
CA THR A 36 -6.98 -2.73 22.52
C THR A 36 -6.60 -4.14 22.96
N VAL A 37 -6.03 -4.23 24.16
CA VAL A 37 -5.57 -5.47 24.78
C VAL A 37 -6.36 -5.68 26.07
N ARG A 38 -6.94 -6.87 26.24
CA ARG A 38 -7.72 -7.28 27.42
C ARG A 38 -7.36 -8.71 27.80
N ASP A 39 -6.82 -8.87 29.01
CA ASP A 39 -6.50 -10.14 29.64
C ASP A 39 -5.75 -11.11 28.70
N GLN A 40 -4.81 -10.57 27.92
CA GLN A 40 -4.07 -11.34 26.93
C GLN A 40 -3.17 -12.37 27.62
N THR A 41 -3.09 -13.57 27.04
CA THR A 41 -2.22 -14.65 27.52
C THR A 41 -1.13 -15.01 26.50
N THR A 42 -1.09 -14.33 25.35
CA THR A 42 -0.16 -14.60 24.25
C THR A 42 1.29 -14.30 24.62
N ALA A 43 1.53 -13.26 25.42
CA ALA A 43 2.86 -12.80 25.80
C ALA A 43 2.94 -12.61 27.33
N PRO A 44 3.30 -13.65 28.11
CA PRO A 44 3.30 -13.64 29.58
C PRO A 44 4.25 -12.64 30.28
N GLY A 45 5.07 -11.89 29.54
CA GLY A 45 5.92 -10.81 30.06
C GLY A 45 5.48 -9.40 29.64
N CYS A 46 4.36 -9.29 28.95
CA CYS A 46 3.79 -8.03 28.49
C CYS A 46 2.60 -7.64 29.36
N PRO A 47 2.22 -6.35 29.41
CA PRO A 47 1.00 -5.94 30.09
C PRO A 47 -0.20 -6.79 29.65
N GLY A 48 -1.00 -7.25 30.59
CA GLY A 48 -2.18 -8.10 30.33
C GLY A 48 -3.32 -7.34 29.64
N SER A 49 -3.43 -6.04 29.92
CA SER A 49 -4.48 -5.17 29.41
C SER A 49 -3.93 -3.76 29.15
N GLY A 50 -4.56 -3.03 28.23
CA GLY A 50 -4.18 -1.65 27.88
C GLY A 50 -4.51 -1.29 26.44
N VAL A 51 -4.05 -0.12 26.00
CA VAL A 51 -4.25 0.38 24.64
C VAL A 51 -2.93 0.95 24.11
N PHE A 52 -2.64 0.71 22.83
CA PHE A 52 -1.57 1.39 22.10
C PHE A 52 -1.98 1.68 20.66
N GLN A 53 -1.21 2.52 19.96
CA GLN A 53 -1.42 2.81 18.55
C GLN A 53 -0.27 2.26 17.71
N ASP A 54 -0.61 1.78 16.51
CA ASP A 54 0.35 1.30 15.51
C ASP A 54 0.22 2.15 14.24
N TRP A 55 1.27 2.91 13.94
CA TRP A 55 1.45 3.67 12.71
C TRP A 55 2.86 4.26 12.61
N PHE A 56 3.29 4.53 11.39
CA PHE A 56 4.57 5.16 11.09
C PHE A 56 4.70 6.57 11.70
N ARG A 57 5.84 6.87 12.33
CA ARG A 57 6.09 8.11 13.10
C ARG A 57 5.14 8.35 14.26
N ASN A 58 4.54 7.29 14.81
CA ASN A 58 3.85 7.39 16.08
C ASN A 58 4.83 7.76 17.20
N ASP A 59 4.63 8.95 17.77
CA ASP A 59 5.40 9.50 18.88
C ASP A 59 4.73 9.27 20.25
N ARG A 60 3.53 8.68 20.26
CA ARG A 60 2.79 8.45 21.49
C ARG A 60 3.47 7.38 22.36
N PRO A 61 3.70 7.65 23.65
CA PRO A 61 4.25 6.67 24.57
C PRO A 61 3.30 5.48 24.70
N SER A 62 3.87 4.30 24.95
CA SER A 62 3.13 3.05 25.11
C SER A 62 3.73 2.27 26.28
N ALA A 63 2.87 1.74 27.15
CA ALA A 63 3.28 0.81 28.20
C ALA A 63 3.73 -0.56 27.63
N PHE A 64 3.35 -0.85 26.38
CA PHE A 64 3.82 -2.02 25.64
C PHE A 64 5.13 -1.68 24.93
N SER A 65 6.19 -2.43 25.25
CA SER A 65 7.44 -2.40 24.51
C SER A 65 7.23 -2.80 23.04
N GLN A 66 8.19 -2.52 22.15
CA GLN A 66 8.10 -2.97 20.76
C GLN A 66 7.89 -4.49 20.65
N VAL A 67 8.66 -5.28 21.40
CA VAL A 67 8.51 -6.74 21.42
C VAL A 67 7.09 -7.16 21.81
N CYS A 68 6.49 -6.48 22.80
CA CYS A 68 5.11 -6.73 23.19
C CYS A 68 4.12 -6.38 22.08
N ARG A 69 4.27 -5.21 21.45
CA ARG A 69 3.43 -4.78 20.33
C ARG A 69 3.52 -5.75 19.17
N ASP A 70 4.72 -6.13 18.74
CA ASP A 70 4.96 -7.08 17.65
C ASP A 70 4.31 -8.45 17.94
N ARG A 71 4.47 -8.99 19.16
CA ARG A 71 3.88 -10.28 19.55
C ARG A 71 2.35 -10.23 19.56
N LEU A 72 1.76 -9.13 20.02
CA LEU A 72 0.30 -8.95 20.08
C LEU A 72 -0.30 -8.67 18.69
N LEU A 73 0.46 -8.04 17.79
CA LEU A 73 0.07 -7.77 16.41
C LEU A 73 0.36 -8.92 15.44
N THR A 74 1.20 -9.89 15.82
CA THR A 74 1.46 -11.11 15.05
C THR A 74 0.17 -11.89 14.89
N LEU A 75 -0.30 -12.07 13.66
CA LEU A 75 -1.55 -12.76 13.36
C LEU A 75 -1.41 -14.26 13.63
N ARG A 76 -2.47 -14.85 14.16
CA ARG A 76 -2.62 -16.30 14.22
C ARG A 76 -3.04 -16.83 12.85
N TYR A 77 -2.41 -17.92 12.42
CA TYR A 77 -2.75 -18.64 11.20
C TYR A 77 -3.41 -19.98 11.51
N ARG A 78 -4.56 -20.26 10.90
CA ARG A 78 -5.23 -21.57 10.91
C ARG A 78 -4.80 -22.35 9.66
N ASP A 79 -4.00 -23.40 9.87
CA ASP A 79 -3.56 -24.29 8.79
C ASP A 79 -4.63 -25.32 8.43
N ASP A 80 -5.73 -24.85 7.84
CA ASP A 80 -6.85 -25.68 7.41
C ASP A 80 -7.18 -25.40 5.94
N PRO A 81 -6.85 -26.32 5.01
CA PRO A 81 -7.09 -26.13 3.58
C PRO A 81 -8.57 -25.97 3.21
N SER A 82 -9.51 -26.46 4.03
CA SER A 82 -10.96 -26.37 3.76
C SER A 82 -11.52 -24.96 3.94
N VAL A 83 -10.77 -24.09 4.62
CA VAL A 83 -11.17 -22.72 4.93
C VAL A 83 -10.59 -21.79 3.85
N PRO A 84 -11.34 -20.80 3.33
CA PRO A 84 -10.76 -19.79 2.42
C PRO A 84 -9.56 -19.06 3.04
N MET A 85 -8.48 -18.81 2.28
CA MET A 85 -7.23 -18.22 2.82
C MET A 85 -7.47 -16.97 3.68
N ARG A 86 -8.28 -16.02 3.18
CA ARG A 86 -8.68 -14.79 3.88
C ARG A 86 -9.33 -14.99 5.26
N ALA A 87 -9.86 -16.19 5.54
CA ALA A 87 -10.52 -16.56 6.80
C ALA A 87 -9.65 -17.46 7.70
N ARG A 88 -8.35 -17.58 7.38
CA ARG A 88 -7.36 -18.33 8.17
C ARG A 88 -6.57 -17.45 9.13
N PHE A 89 -6.75 -16.13 9.08
CA PHE A 89 -6.04 -15.19 9.94
C PHE A 89 -6.95 -14.69 11.06
N ALA A 90 -6.42 -14.58 12.26
CA ALA A 90 -7.11 -14.03 13.42
C ALA A 90 -6.15 -13.25 14.32
N GLU A 91 -6.70 -12.32 15.09
CA GLU A 91 -5.95 -11.65 16.14
C GLU A 91 -5.54 -12.62 17.25
N GLN A 92 -4.58 -12.19 18.07
CA GLN A 92 -4.25 -12.88 19.31
C GLN A 92 -5.43 -12.83 20.30
N PRO A 93 -5.61 -13.86 21.17
CA PRO A 93 -6.60 -13.81 22.24
C PRO A 93 -6.44 -12.54 23.10
N GLY A 94 -7.56 -11.85 23.33
CA GLY A 94 -7.56 -10.58 24.08
C GLY A 94 -7.14 -9.35 23.28
N VAL A 95 -6.81 -9.48 21.99
CA VAL A 95 -6.42 -8.35 21.13
C VAL A 95 -7.54 -7.99 20.17
N THR A 96 -7.79 -6.69 20.01
CA THR A 96 -8.67 -6.13 18.98
C THR A 96 -7.98 -4.94 18.33
N VAL A 97 -8.04 -4.88 16.99
CA VAL A 97 -7.46 -3.80 16.19
C VAL A 97 -8.57 -3.06 15.46
N ARG A 98 -8.51 -1.72 15.49
CA ARG A 98 -9.47 -0.85 14.81
C ARG A 98 -8.78 0.29 14.08
N LEU A 99 -9.36 0.71 12.96
CA LEU A 99 -8.95 1.92 12.25
C LEU A 99 -9.33 3.16 13.08
N LEU A 100 -8.41 4.10 13.24
CA LEU A 100 -8.70 5.41 13.81
C LEU A 100 -9.09 6.40 12.72
N ASP A 101 -10.12 7.19 13.00
CA ASP A 101 -10.53 8.33 12.17
C ASP A 101 -10.81 7.98 10.69
N TYR A 102 -11.30 6.76 10.41
CA TYR A 102 -11.54 6.31 9.02
C TYR A 102 -12.40 7.31 8.24
N GLY A 103 -11.98 7.63 7.01
CA GLY A 103 -12.62 8.63 6.16
C GLY A 103 -12.12 10.06 6.39
N SER A 104 -11.43 10.36 7.50
CA SER A 104 -10.84 11.66 7.81
C SER A 104 -9.34 11.68 7.51
N THR A 105 -8.82 12.84 7.13
CA THR A 105 -7.39 13.15 7.00
C THR A 105 -6.59 12.84 8.27
N ARG A 106 -7.22 12.86 9.45
CA ARG A 106 -6.59 12.44 10.71
C ARG A 106 -6.22 10.96 10.76
N SER A 107 -6.78 10.12 9.87
CA SER A 107 -6.44 8.70 9.76
C SER A 107 -5.00 8.47 9.27
N ALA A 108 -4.44 9.42 8.51
CA ALA A 108 -3.10 9.30 7.93
C ALA A 108 -2.33 10.65 7.99
N PRO A 109 -1.85 11.06 9.18
CA PRO A 109 -1.28 12.39 9.40
C PRO A 109 0.02 12.66 8.62
N TYR A 110 0.68 11.63 8.09
CA TYR A 110 1.90 11.78 7.30
C TYR A 110 1.73 12.69 6.07
N TYR A 111 0.51 12.76 5.51
CA TYR A 111 0.22 13.42 4.24
C TYR A 111 -0.13 14.90 4.39
N GLU A 112 0.32 15.54 5.46
CA GLU A 112 -0.01 16.95 5.75
C GLU A 112 0.33 17.90 4.59
N ALA A 113 1.47 17.72 3.90
CA ALA A 113 1.82 18.57 2.78
C ALA A 113 0.88 18.39 1.57
N LEU A 114 0.46 17.15 1.29
CA LEU A 114 -0.54 16.84 0.27
C LEU A 114 -1.87 17.53 0.60
N TYR A 115 -2.36 17.37 1.83
CA TYR A 115 -3.62 17.97 2.28
C TYR A 115 -3.58 19.49 2.18
N ARG A 116 -2.51 20.12 2.68
CA ARG A 116 -2.30 21.58 2.57
C ARG A 116 -2.29 22.06 1.13
N ARG A 117 -1.67 21.29 0.23
CA ARG A 117 -1.62 21.67 -1.18
C ARG A 117 -2.99 21.57 -1.86
N LEU A 118 -3.82 20.60 -1.49
CA LEU A 118 -5.21 20.52 -1.93
C LEU A 118 -6.04 21.67 -1.33
N GLU A 119 -5.88 22.02 -0.06
CA GLU A 119 -6.55 23.18 0.56
C GLU A 119 -6.24 24.49 -0.17
N VAL A 120 -4.97 24.70 -0.57
CA VAL A 120 -4.59 25.85 -1.41
C VAL A 120 -5.28 25.82 -2.78
N ALA A 121 -5.62 24.63 -3.28
CA ALA A 121 -6.46 24.44 -4.46
C ALA A 121 -7.97 24.42 -4.12
N GLY A 122 -8.40 24.96 -2.98
CA GLY A 122 -9.81 25.14 -2.62
C GLY A 122 -10.55 23.87 -2.19
N TYR A 123 -9.82 22.81 -1.82
CA TYR A 123 -10.40 21.62 -1.20
C TYR A 123 -10.58 21.80 0.31
N GLU A 124 -11.50 21.06 0.91
CA GLU A 124 -11.80 21.05 2.33
C GLU A 124 -11.61 19.64 2.93
N ARG A 125 -10.83 19.58 4.02
CA ARG A 125 -10.56 18.31 4.70
C ARG A 125 -11.83 17.69 5.23
N ASP A 126 -11.89 16.37 5.13
CA ASP A 126 -12.95 15.53 5.65
C ASP A 126 -14.32 15.74 4.94
N GLU A 127 -14.38 16.64 3.96
CA GLU A 127 -15.51 16.83 3.04
C GLU A 127 -15.14 16.28 1.65
N ASP A 128 -14.23 16.95 0.95
CA ASP A 128 -13.78 16.58 -0.40
C ASP A 128 -12.33 16.05 -0.43
N ILE A 129 -11.64 16.04 0.73
CA ILE A 129 -10.42 15.25 0.96
C ILE A 129 -10.72 14.17 2.00
N ARG A 130 -10.77 12.91 1.58
CA ARG A 130 -11.09 11.76 2.43
C ARG A 130 -9.97 10.73 2.41
N VAL A 131 -9.93 9.86 3.43
CA VAL A 131 -8.88 8.82 3.55
C VAL A 131 -9.49 7.43 3.69
N ALA A 132 -9.16 6.56 2.73
CA ALA A 132 -9.47 5.14 2.74
C ALA A 132 -8.38 4.35 3.49
N GLY A 133 -8.26 4.59 4.79
CA GLY A 133 -7.32 3.88 5.66
C GLY A 133 -7.61 2.38 5.74
N TYR A 134 -6.57 1.58 6.01
CA TYR A 134 -6.68 0.12 6.12
C TYR A 134 -5.70 -0.44 7.16
N ASP A 135 -5.95 -1.67 7.60
CA ASP A 135 -5.02 -2.40 8.45
C ASP A 135 -3.89 -2.94 7.58
N ALA A 136 -2.70 -2.36 7.73
CA ALA A 136 -1.55 -2.69 6.89
C ALA A 136 -1.06 -4.13 7.04
N ARG A 137 -1.54 -4.90 8.02
CA ARG A 137 -1.21 -6.33 8.17
C ARG A 137 -2.05 -7.21 7.24
N LEU A 138 -3.22 -6.74 6.81
CA LEU A 138 -4.21 -7.52 6.06
C LEU A 138 -4.13 -7.22 4.56
N THR A 139 -4.81 -8.00 3.72
CA THR A 139 -4.98 -7.72 2.28
C THR A 139 -6.37 -7.17 1.99
N PRO A 140 -6.62 -6.52 0.84
CA PRO A 140 -7.89 -5.81 0.57
C PRO A 140 -9.12 -6.73 0.43
N ASP A 141 -8.96 -8.05 0.31
CA ASP A 141 -10.03 -9.04 0.39
C ASP A 141 -10.46 -9.39 1.84
N MET A 142 -9.77 -8.82 2.83
CA MET A 142 -9.99 -9.04 4.25
C MET A 142 -10.52 -7.79 4.95
N GLY A 143 -10.90 -7.96 6.23
CA GLY A 143 -11.21 -6.85 7.13
C GLY A 143 -12.35 -5.95 6.68
N GLY A 144 -13.19 -6.37 5.72
CA GLY A 144 -14.28 -5.57 5.17
C GLY A 144 -13.85 -4.35 4.34
N PHE A 145 -12.59 -4.32 3.87
CA PHE A 145 -12.02 -3.19 3.14
C PHE A 145 -12.89 -2.77 1.95
N LEU A 146 -13.14 -3.67 0.99
CA LEU A 146 -13.86 -3.34 -0.25
C LEU A 146 -15.22 -2.67 0.02
N ARG A 147 -16.01 -3.26 0.93
CA ARG A 147 -17.36 -2.77 1.25
C ARG A 147 -17.32 -1.42 1.96
N ARG A 148 -16.41 -1.19 2.90
CA ARG A 148 -16.28 0.12 3.58
C ARG A 148 -15.80 1.20 2.62
N THR A 149 -14.82 0.88 1.78
CA THR A 149 -14.25 1.85 0.84
C THR A 149 -15.23 2.22 -0.26
N ARG A 150 -16.02 1.27 -0.79
CA ARG A 150 -17.11 1.61 -1.73
C ARG A 150 -18.10 2.59 -1.14
N ARG A 151 -18.50 2.40 0.13
CA ARG A 151 -19.35 3.35 0.83
C ARG A 151 -18.70 4.72 0.99
N LEU A 152 -17.43 4.78 1.41
CA LEU A 152 -16.71 6.06 1.51
C LEU A 152 -16.68 6.82 0.17
N ILE A 153 -16.53 6.10 -0.95
CA ILE A 153 -16.56 6.70 -2.29
C ILE A 153 -17.97 7.19 -2.65
N GLU A 154 -19.00 6.38 -2.36
CA GLU A 154 -20.40 6.74 -2.61
C GLU A 154 -20.83 7.95 -1.77
N ASP A 155 -20.43 8.01 -0.50
CA ASP A 155 -20.67 9.13 0.41
C ASP A 155 -19.93 10.38 -0.09
N ALA A 156 -18.63 10.27 -0.39
CA ALA A 156 -17.85 11.40 -0.94
C ALA A 156 -18.43 11.93 -2.25
N TYR A 157 -18.95 11.06 -3.12
CA TYR A 157 -19.65 11.45 -4.34
C TYR A 157 -20.93 12.25 -4.05
N LEU A 158 -21.76 11.77 -3.11
CA LEU A 158 -23.03 12.41 -2.75
C LEU A 158 -22.82 13.76 -2.06
N ASP A 159 -21.89 13.80 -1.09
CA ASP A 159 -21.54 14.99 -0.32
C ASP A 159 -20.95 16.09 -1.22
N ASN A 160 -20.42 15.72 -2.39
CA ASN A 160 -19.78 16.61 -3.36
C ASN A 160 -20.59 16.81 -4.64
N GLY A 161 -21.91 16.92 -4.52
CA GLY A 161 -22.78 17.29 -5.65
C GLY A 161 -22.86 16.26 -6.77
N GLY A 162 -22.56 14.99 -6.47
CA GLY A 162 -22.54 13.91 -7.46
C GLY A 162 -21.32 13.95 -8.39
N ARG A 163 -20.20 14.51 -7.93
CA ARG A 163 -18.94 14.53 -8.69
C ARG A 163 -18.17 13.22 -8.48
N PRO A 164 -17.71 12.54 -9.55
CA PRO A 164 -16.88 11.33 -9.44
C PRO A 164 -15.60 11.58 -8.63
N VAL A 165 -15.17 10.58 -7.86
CA VAL A 165 -14.04 10.66 -6.93
C VAL A 165 -12.73 10.32 -7.62
N HIS A 166 -11.69 11.12 -7.39
CA HIS A 166 -10.32 10.82 -7.79
C HIS A 166 -9.61 10.01 -6.71
N LEU A 167 -9.01 8.89 -7.10
CA LEU A 167 -8.24 8.03 -6.19
C LEU A 167 -6.78 8.46 -6.18
N VAL A 168 -6.19 8.69 -5.02
CA VAL A 168 -4.75 8.93 -4.88
C VAL A 168 -4.18 7.85 -3.98
N GLY A 169 -3.13 7.16 -4.40
CA GLY A 169 -2.49 6.14 -3.56
C GLY A 169 -1.00 6.36 -3.46
N HIS A 170 -0.41 6.12 -2.31
CA HIS A 170 1.05 6.14 -2.13
C HIS A 170 1.59 4.75 -1.71
N SER A 171 2.70 4.30 -2.29
CA SER A 171 3.41 3.07 -1.91
C SER A 171 2.54 1.81 -2.06
N ASN A 172 2.05 1.25 -0.95
CA ASN A 172 1.12 0.13 -0.93
C ASN A 172 -0.33 0.53 -1.23
N GLY A 173 -0.73 1.77 -0.96
CA GLY A 173 -2.09 2.27 -1.19
C GLY A 173 -2.64 2.00 -2.60
N PRO A 174 -1.83 2.15 -3.67
CA PRO A 174 -2.19 1.78 -5.02
C PRO A 174 -2.67 0.33 -5.20
N LEU A 175 -2.17 -0.64 -4.43
CA LEU A 175 -2.63 -2.05 -4.52
C LEU A 175 -4.08 -2.19 -4.01
N TYR A 176 -4.41 -1.42 -2.98
CA TYR A 176 -5.76 -1.36 -2.40
C TYR A 176 -6.74 -0.63 -3.31
N ALA A 177 -6.32 0.49 -3.90
CA ALA A 177 -7.08 1.19 -4.93
C ALA A 177 -7.32 0.30 -6.16
N GLN A 178 -6.29 -0.43 -6.62
CA GLN A 178 -6.41 -1.38 -7.72
C GLN A 178 -7.39 -2.50 -7.42
N TYR A 179 -7.35 -3.04 -6.19
CA TYR A 179 -8.31 -4.04 -5.76
C TYR A 179 -9.74 -3.50 -5.78
N LEU A 180 -9.98 -2.29 -5.27
CA LEU A 180 -11.28 -1.62 -5.35
C LEU A 180 -11.77 -1.50 -6.80
N LEU A 181 -10.92 -1.02 -7.71
CA LEU A 181 -11.27 -0.84 -9.12
C LEU A 181 -11.64 -2.16 -9.78
N THR A 182 -10.80 -3.18 -9.62
CA THR A 182 -10.98 -4.50 -10.26
C THR A 182 -12.09 -5.34 -9.65
N HIS A 183 -12.50 -5.07 -8.41
CA HIS A 183 -13.57 -5.78 -7.70
C HIS A 183 -14.87 -4.97 -7.61
N SER A 184 -14.96 -3.88 -8.38
CA SER A 184 -16.20 -3.13 -8.60
C SER A 184 -16.68 -3.35 -10.02
N SER A 185 -17.99 -3.22 -10.26
CA SER A 185 -18.51 -3.34 -11.62
C SER A 185 -18.07 -2.15 -12.47
N ARG A 186 -18.01 -2.33 -13.79
CA ARG A 186 -17.71 -1.23 -14.72
C ARG A 186 -18.69 -0.07 -14.54
N ALA A 187 -20.00 -0.36 -14.46
CA ALA A 187 -21.01 0.66 -14.23
C ALA A 187 -20.81 1.46 -12.92
N TRP A 188 -20.28 0.82 -11.87
CA TRP A 188 -19.93 1.51 -10.64
C TRP A 188 -18.73 2.43 -10.85
N ARG A 189 -17.65 1.95 -11.52
CA ARG A 189 -16.49 2.79 -11.82
C ARG A 189 -16.85 3.98 -12.70
N ASP A 190 -17.58 3.75 -13.78
CA ASP A 190 -18.01 4.79 -14.74
C ASP A 190 -18.87 5.88 -14.05
N ARG A 191 -19.57 5.53 -12.95
CA ARG A 191 -20.37 6.48 -12.17
C ARG A 191 -19.57 7.22 -11.10
N TYR A 192 -18.74 6.52 -10.35
CA TYR A 192 -18.18 7.01 -9.10
C TYR A 192 -16.71 7.40 -9.18
N ILE A 193 -15.99 7.00 -10.23
CA ILE A 193 -14.53 7.19 -10.29
C ILE A 193 -14.17 8.15 -11.40
N HIS A 194 -13.45 9.19 -11.01
CA HIS A 194 -12.85 10.17 -11.91
C HIS A 194 -11.60 9.63 -12.61
N GLY A 195 -10.70 9.04 -11.82
CA GLY A 195 -9.35 8.67 -12.23
C GLY A 195 -8.51 8.24 -11.04
N PHE A 196 -7.26 7.89 -11.31
CA PHE A 196 -6.35 7.30 -10.33
C PHE A 196 -4.91 7.83 -10.48
N THR A 197 -4.37 8.40 -9.40
CA THR A 197 -2.97 8.78 -9.28
C THR A 197 -2.24 7.84 -8.30
N PRO A 198 -1.60 6.77 -8.81
CA PRO A 198 -0.67 5.97 -8.02
C PRO A 198 0.70 6.65 -7.95
N ILE A 199 1.16 6.92 -6.73
CA ILE A 199 2.47 7.49 -6.40
C ILE A 199 3.34 6.36 -5.85
N ALA A 200 4.38 5.97 -6.58
CA ALA A 200 5.28 4.86 -6.27
C ALA A 200 4.52 3.58 -5.86
N GLY A 201 3.57 3.16 -6.71
CA GLY A 201 2.76 1.97 -6.42
C GLY A 201 3.54 0.67 -6.65
N ASN A 202 3.71 -0.17 -5.62
CA ASN A 202 4.40 -1.46 -5.75
C ASN A 202 3.51 -2.58 -6.33
N MET A 203 2.87 -2.33 -7.47
CA MET A 203 1.95 -3.27 -8.12
C MET A 203 2.49 -4.71 -8.26
N PRO A 204 3.77 -4.94 -8.65
CA PRO A 204 4.34 -6.29 -8.68
C PRO A 204 4.99 -6.72 -7.36
N GLY A 205 4.85 -5.96 -6.28
CA GLY A 205 5.65 -6.08 -5.06
C GLY A 205 7.06 -5.54 -5.21
N GLN A 206 7.91 -5.78 -4.21
CA GLN A 206 9.31 -5.33 -4.15
C GLN A 206 10.23 -6.38 -3.51
N GLY A 207 11.51 -6.37 -3.87
CA GLY A 207 12.52 -7.34 -3.40
C GLY A 207 12.74 -7.31 -1.89
N LEU A 208 12.74 -6.11 -1.30
CA LEU A 208 13.00 -5.87 0.13
C LEU A 208 12.15 -6.77 1.06
N MET A 209 10.90 -7.08 0.68
CA MET A 209 9.99 -7.86 1.53
C MET A 209 10.53 -9.25 1.87
N TYR A 210 11.33 -9.86 1.00
CA TYR A 210 11.95 -11.16 1.28
C TYR A 210 12.99 -11.09 2.39
N GLN A 211 13.67 -9.95 2.59
CA GLN A 211 14.60 -9.77 3.70
C GLN A 211 13.85 -9.53 5.02
N LEU A 212 12.74 -8.79 4.98
CA LEU A 212 12.00 -8.41 6.20
C LEU A 212 11.42 -9.62 6.94
N VAL A 213 11.15 -10.74 6.27
CA VAL A 213 10.75 -11.99 6.93
C VAL A 213 11.86 -12.59 7.80
N PHE A 214 13.12 -12.16 7.64
CA PHE A 214 14.26 -12.62 8.45
C PHE A 214 14.73 -11.55 9.44
N THR A 215 14.77 -10.29 9.03
CA THR A 215 15.34 -9.20 9.84
C THR A 215 14.30 -8.38 10.61
N GLY A 216 13.05 -8.40 10.15
CA GLY A 216 12.05 -7.44 10.58
C GLY A 216 12.36 -6.01 10.16
N GLN A 217 11.47 -5.11 10.56
CA GLN A 217 11.55 -3.66 10.39
C GLN A 217 10.81 -2.98 11.54
N ASN A 218 11.28 -1.83 11.98
CA ASN A 218 10.60 -1.02 12.98
C ASN A 218 9.50 -0.20 12.30
N ILE A 219 8.25 -0.32 12.75
CA ILE A 219 7.14 0.45 12.16
C ILE A 219 7.32 1.95 12.39
N GLN A 220 7.88 2.36 13.53
CA GLN A 220 7.96 3.76 13.94
C GLN A 220 8.82 4.64 13.02
N ASP A 221 9.94 4.10 12.52
CA ASP A 221 10.92 4.84 11.72
C ASP A 221 11.27 4.16 10.38
N PHE A 222 10.72 2.96 10.13
CA PHE A 222 11.05 2.11 8.98
C PHE A 222 12.53 1.71 8.87
N GLY A 223 13.28 1.89 9.96
CA GLY A 223 14.62 1.35 10.13
C GLY A 223 14.60 -0.12 10.51
N TYR A 224 15.80 -0.70 10.67
CA TYR A 224 15.95 -2.09 11.08
C TYR A 224 16.08 -2.22 12.59
N PRO A 225 15.55 -3.31 13.19
CA PRO A 225 15.77 -3.60 14.60
C PRO A 225 17.26 -3.73 14.95
N THR A 226 17.67 -3.14 16.08
CA THR A 226 19.07 -3.12 16.53
C THR A 226 19.41 -4.20 17.56
N THR A 227 18.41 -4.94 18.04
CA THR A 227 18.59 -6.08 18.96
C THR A 227 18.00 -7.36 18.36
N GLY A 228 18.54 -8.51 18.77
CA GLY A 228 18.03 -9.81 18.31
C GLY A 228 16.59 -10.10 18.77
N GLU A 229 16.14 -9.55 19.90
CA GLU A 229 14.76 -9.73 20.37
C GLU A 229 13.77 -8.97 19.49
N ASN A 230 14.04 -7.68 19.24
CA ASN A 230 13.22 -6.84 18.35
C ASN A 230 13.24 -7.37 16.92
N ALA A 231 14.40 -7.82 16.42
CA ALA A 231 14.49 -8.44 15.09
C ALA A 231 13.61 -9.68 15.00
N ARG A 232 13.65 -10.55 16.02
CA ARG A 232 12.87 -11.79 16.05
C ARG A 232 11.37 -11.53 16.17
N SER A 233 10.94 -10.61 17.03
CA SER A 233 9.51 -10.29 17.20
C SER A 233 8.95 -9.63 15.94
N SER A 234 9.65 -8.64 15.40
CA SER A 234 9.24 -7.94 14.19
C SER A 234 9.20 -8.89 12.99
N ALA A 235 10.26 -9.67 12.73
CA ALA A 235 10.28 -10.62 11.61
C ALA A 235 9.11 -11.62 11.67
N ARG A 236 8.75 -12.12 12.86
CA ARG A 236 7.59 -13.02 13.03
C ARG A 236 6.25 -12.34 12.74
N MET A 237 6.11 -11.06 13.12
CA MET A 237 4.94 -10.27 12.77
C MET A 237 4.81 -10.15 11.25
N TYR A 238 5.90 -9.78 10.54
CA TYR A 238 5.93 -9.72 9.08
C TYR A 238 5.65 -11.08 8.41
N GLN A 239 6.17 -12.19 8.97
CA GLN A 239 5.88 -13.55 8.50
C GLN A 239 4.40 -13.94 8.62
N SER A 240 3.67 -13.34 9.57
CA SER A 240 2.25 -13.64 9.79
C SER A 240 1.30 -12.78 8.94
N ALA A 241 1.77 -11.62 8.46
CA ALA A 241 0.97 -10.63 7.76
C ALA A 241 0.84 -10.96 6.25
N PRO A 242 -0.36 -11.26 5.73
CA PRO A 242 -0.54 -11.54 4.29
C PRO A 242 -0.14 -10.37 3.38
N SER A 243 -0.23 -9.13 3.85
CA SER A 243 0.19 -7.94 3.10
C SER A 243 1.69 -7.90 2.80
N THR A 244 2.53 -8.51 3.65
CA THR A 244 3.97 -8.69 3.41
C THR A 244 4.20 -9.40 2.09
N TYR A 245 3.41 -10.44 1.84
CA TYR A 245 3.54 -11.31 0.67
C TYR A 245 2.85 -10.72 -0.57
N MET A 246 1.72 -10.04 -0.39
CA MET A 246 1.11 -9.22 -1.46
C MET A 246 2.10 -8.15 -1.98
N SER A 247 2.94 -7.63 -1.09
CA SER A 247 3.96 -6.63 -1.41
C SER A 247 5.30 -7.23 -1.82
N ALA A 248 5.48 -8.54 -1.81
CA ALA A 248 6.76 -9.17 -2.17
C ALA A 248 6.88 -9.33 -3.68
N ALA A 249 8.09 -9.11 -4.21
CA ALA A 249 8.36 -9.15 -5.64
C ALA A 249 7.82 -10.44 -6.30
N ASP A 250 6.92 -10.26 -7.28
CA ASP A 250 6.23 -11.31 -8.02
C ASP A 250 7.17 -11.99 -9.02
N PRO A 251 7.41 -13.31 -8.93
CA PRO A 251 8.26 -14.02 -9.87
C PRO A 251 7.81 -13.93 -11.33
N ALA A 252 6.52 -13.69 -11.62
CA ALA A 252 6.02 -13.49 -12.98
C ALA A 252 6.48 -12.17 -13.60
N VAL A 253 6.87 -11.20 -12.77
CA VAL A 253 7.43 -9.92 -13.21
C VAL A 253 8.95 -9.98 -13.08
N PHE A 254 9.46 -10.24 -11.88
CA PHE A 254 10.89 -10.14 -11.59
C PHE A 254 11.72 -11.27 -12.23
N GLY A 255 11.18 -12.48 -12.29
CA GLY A 255 11.92 -13.66 -12.71
C GLY A 255 13.19 -13.84 -11.87
N SER A 256 14.33 -13.94 -12.54
CA SER A 256 15.67 -14.06 -11.93
C SER A 256 16.50 -12.77 -12.06
N ARG A 257 15.87 -11.63 -12.35
CA ARG A 257 16.58 -10.36 -12.62
C ARG A 257 17.20 -9.72 -11.37
N GLU A 258 16.83 -10.21 -10.20
CA GLU A 258 17.22 -9.67 -8.91
C GLU A 258 17.47 -10.80 -7.92
N VAL A 259 18.57 -10.69 -7.16
CA VAL A 259 18.82 -11.54 -5.99
C VAL A 259 18.32 -10.79 -4.77
N VAL A 260 17.42 -11.42 -4.02
CA VAL A 260 16.78 -10.84 -2.83
C VAL A 260 17.38 -11.38 -1.54
N ILE A 261 17.97 -12.59 -1.56
CA ILE A 261 18.68 -13.17 -0.42
C ILE A 261 19.95 -13.86 -0.90
N ARG A 262 21.07 -13.61 -0.20
CA ARG A 262 22.28 -14.45 -0.26
C ARG A 262 22.47 -15.12 1.10
N ASP A 263 22.38 -16.45 1.14
CA ASP A 263 22.61 -17.23 2.35
C ASP A 263 24.12 -17.45 2.55
N GLY A 264 24.69 -16.82 3.57
CA GLY A 264 26.10 -16.92 3.91
C GLY A 264 26.53 -18.30 4.39
N SER A 265 25.61 -19.13 4.89
CA SER A 265 25.92 -20.46 5.42
C SER A 265 26.10 -21.51 4.33
N THR A 266 25.44 -21.33 3.18
CA THR A 266 25.49 -22.27 2.05
C THR A 266 26.09 -21.67 0.78
N GLY A 267 26.25 -20.34 0.72
CA GLY A 267 26.63 -19.61 -0.50
C GLY A 267 25.51 -19.46 -1.54
N ARG A 268 24.30 -19.97 -1.25
CA ARG A 268 23.17 -19.93 -2.17
C ARG A 268 22.61 -18.52 -2.34
N SER A 269 22.26 -18.16 -3.56
CA SER A 269 21.51 -16.95 -3.89
C SER A 269 20.08 -17.31 -4.25
N TYR A 270 19.13 -16.52 -3.78
CA TYR A 270 17.70 -16.66 -4.08
C TYR A 270 17.20 -15.43 -4.80
N THR A 271 16.48 -15.65 -5.88
CA THR A 271 15.72 -14.64 -6.61
C THR A 271 14.23 -14.74 -6.26
N PRO A 272 13.36 -13.80 -6.66
CA PRO A 272 11.93 -13.94 -6.50
C PRO A 272 11.38 -15.26 -7.07
N ARG A 273 11.97 -15.80 -8.15
CA ARG A 273 11.60 -17.12 -8.70
C ARG A 273 11.82 -18.28 -7.74
N ASP A 274 12.73 -18.11 -6.77
CA ASP A 274 13.14 -19.15 -5.82
C ASP A 274 12.35 -19.07 -4.50
N TYR A 275 11.34 -18.22 -4.36
CA TYR A 275 10.69 -17.97 -3.06
C TYR A 275 10.20 -19.24 -2.35
N ARG A 276 9.64 -20.21 -3.10
CA ARG A 276 9.19 -21.49 -2.55
C ARG A 276 10.34 -22.25 -1.91
N ARG A 277 11.48 -22.28 -2.59
CA ARG A 277 12.70 -22.92 -2.11
C ARG A 277 13.30 -22.16 -0.94
N LEU A 278 13.36 -20.83 -1.00
CA LEU A 278 13.83 -19.98 0.10
C LEU A 278 13.06 -20.27 1.40
N PHE A 279 11.73 -20.29 1.35
CA PHE A 279 10.92 -20.58 2.54
C PHE A 279 11.04 -22.04 3.00
N ALA A 280 11.23 -22.99 2.09
CA ALA A 280 11.48 -24.38 2.44
C ALA A 280 12.84 -24.56 3.13
N ASP A 281 13.91 -24.02 2.54
CA ASP A 281 15.28 -24.09 3.05
C ASP A 281 15.41 -23.36 4.41
N ALA A 282 14.61 -22.30 4.63
CA ALA A 282 14.49 -21.60 5.92
C ALA A 282 13.60 -22.30 6.96
N GLY A 283 12.89 -23.38 6.61
CA GLY A 283 11.92 -24.05 7.48
C GLY A 283 10.65 -23.24 7.77
N LEU A 284 10.37 -22.18 6.99
CA LEU A 284 9.23 -21.27 7.16
C LEU A 284 7.98 -21.79 6.43
N ARG A 285 7.48 -22.97 6.84
CA ARG A 285 6.36 -23.65 6.17
C ARG A 285 5.09 -22.80 6.07
N THR A 286 4.69 -22.13 7.16
CA THR A 286 3.50 -21.27 7.18
C THR A 286 3.67 -20.07 6.26
N ALA A 287 4.83 -19.40 6.32
CA ALA A 287 5.16 -18.30 5.40
C ALA A 287 5.07 -18.75 3.94
N GLY A 288 5.59 -19.93 3.61
CA GLY A 288 5.51 -20.50 2.26
C GLY A 288 4.07 -20.68 1.77
N LYS A 289 3.15 -21.13 2.63
CA LYS A 289 1.72 -21.28 2.29
C LYS A 289 1.03 -19.93 2.08
N ILE A 290 1.36 -18.92 2.89
CA ILE A 290 0.82 -17.56 2.73
C ILE A 290 1.37 -16.93 1.44
N ALA A 291 2.68 -17.07 1.21
CA ALA A 291 3.37 -16.60 0.01
C ALA A 291 2.76 -17.15 -1.28
N GLU A 292 2.49 -18.46 -1.32
CA GLU A 292 1.87 -19.13 -2.48
C GLU A 292 0.53 -18.50 -2.89
N HIS A 293 -0.23 -17.96 -1.94
CA HIS A 293 -1.51 -17.34 -2.21
C HIS A 293 -1.41 -15.86 -2.55
N TYR A 294 -0.54 -15.13 -1.86
CA TYR A 294 -0.53 -13.66 -1.91
C TYR A 294 0.57 -13.06 -2.79
N ILE A 295 1.65 -13.76 -3.11
CA ILE A 295 2.61 -13.25 -4.11
C ILE A 295 1.93 -13.25 -5.48
N GLY A 296 1.92 -12.08 -6.14
CA GLY A 296 1.20 -11.89 -7.40
C GLY A 296 -0.32 -11.76 -7.25
N PHE A 297 -0.80 -11.42 -6.04
CA PHE A 297 -2.23 -11.22 -5.73
C PHE A 297 -2.87 -10.10 -6.55
N VAL A 298 -2.13 -9.02 -6.83
CA VAL A 298 -2.60 -7.93 -7.68
C VAL A 298 -2.29 -8.28 -9.15
N ARG A 299 -3.31 -8.62 -9.92
CA ARG A 299 -3.20 -9.03 -11.34
C ARG A 299 -3.05 -7.84 -12.31
N PHE A 300 -2.28 -6.81 -11.96
CA PHE A 300 -2.23 -5.53 -12.67
C PHE A 300 -1.83 -5.62 -14.16
N ARG A 301 -1.16 -6.71 -14.58
CA ARG A 301 -0.74 -6.96 -15.97
C ARG A 301 -1.80 -7.64 -16.84
N ASP A 302 -2.82 -8.22 -16.21
CA ASP A 302 -3.93 -8.82 -16.92
C ASP A 302 -4.85 -7.72 -17.48
N PRO A 303 -5.10 -7.66 -18.81
CA PRO A 303 -5.99 -6.68 -19.40
C PRO A 303 -7.39 -6.62 -18.77
N GLU A 304 -7.92 -7.75 -18.27
CA GLU A 304 -9.22 -7.80 -17.58
C GLU A 304 -9.17 -7.11 -16.21
N SER A 305 -7.97 -7.02 -15.63
CA SER A 305 -7.69 -6.39 -14.34
C SER A 305 -6.99 -5.04 -14.48
N PHE A 306 -7.02 -4.41 -15.66
CA PHE A 306 -6.58 -3.03 -15.80
C PHE A 306 -7.50 -2.08 -15.01
N PRO A 307 -6.99 -0.93 -14.53
CA PRO A 307 -7.76 0.05 -13.75
C PRO A 307 -9.11 0.44 -14.40
N GLY A 308 -9.13 0.55 -15.74
CA GLY A 308 -10.34 0.91 -16.49
C GLY A 308 -10.84 2.32 -16.17
N VAL A 309 -9.90 3.23 -15.88
CA VAL A 309 -10.08 4.66 -15.61
C VAL A 309 -8.82 5.41 -16.06
N ASP A 310 -8.87 6.74 -16.12
CA ASP A 310 -7.67 7.56 -16.35
C ASP A 310 -6.64 7.36 -15.25
N VAL A 311 -5.37 7.18 -15.63
CA VAL A 311 -4.25 6.98 -14.70
C VAL A 311 -3.14 7.98 -14.93
N TYR A 312 -2.76 8.68 -13.87
CA TYR A 312 -1.65 9.61 -13.84
C TYR A 312 -0.62 9.13 -12.80
N ALA A 313 0.20 8.15 -13.19
CA ALA A 313 1.17 7.51 -12.31
C ALA A 313 2.41 8.39 -12.11
N GLU A 314 2.98 8.31 -10.90
CA GLU A 314 4.17 9.05 -10.48
C GLU A 314 5.17 8.06 -9.88
N LYS A 315 6.45 8.16 -10.21
CA LYS A 315 7.53 7.35 -9.64
C LYS A 315 8.74 8.19 -9.24
N GLY A 316 9.61 7.64 -8.39
CA GLY A 316 10.97 8.12 -8.19
C GLY A 316 12.00 7.24 -8.92
N SER A 317 13.21 7.76 -9.09
CA SER A 317 14.33 7.07 -9.75
C SER A 317 15.70 7.62 -9.31
N GLY A 318 16.79 6.92 -9.66
CA GLY A 318 18.14 7.43 -9.49
C GLY A 318 18.70 7.32 -8.07
N LEU A 319 18.08 6.52 -7.19
CA LEU A 319 18.50 6.31 -5.81
C LEU A 319 18.89 4.85 -5.55
N PRO A 320 20.03 4.58 -4.86
CA PRO A 320 20.41 3.23 -4.45
C PRO A 320 19.39 2.59 -3.51
N THR A 321 18.65 1.63 -4.01
CA THR A 321 17.51 1.01 -3.33
C THR A 321 17.86 -0.36 -2.81
N VAL A 322 17.55 -0.66 -1.54
CA VAL A 322 17.78 -1.99 -0.96
C VAL A 322 16.72 -2.95 -1.48
N VAL A 323 17.16 -4.02 -2.14
CA VAL A 323 16.28 -5.04 -2.72
C VAL A 323 16.40 -6.39 -2.01
N GLY A 324 17.33 -6.49 -1.07
CA GLY A 324 17.65 -7.72 -0.38
C GLY A 324 18.91 -7.63 0.45
N ALA A 325 19.33 -8.75 1.03
CA ALA A 325 20.56 -8.81 1.83
C ALA A 325 21.31 -10.13 1.69
N ARG A 326 22.60 -10.07 1.97
CA ARG A 326 23.37 -11.21 2.44
C ARG A 326 23.06 -11.44 3.92
N LEU A 327 22.49 -12.59 4.23
CA LEU A 327 22.23 -13.04 5.58
C LEU A 327 23.35 -13.99 6.03
N LYS A 328 23.58 -14.10 7.34
CA LYS A 328 24.55 -15.06 7.89
C LYS A 328 24.11 -16.49 7.59
N ASP A 329 22.83 -16.76 7.80
CA ASP A 329 22.12 -18.00 7.52
C ASP A 329 20.63 -17.66 7.25
N LEU A 330 19.75 -18.65 7.20
CA LEU A 330 18.30 -18.42 7.01
C LEU A 330 17.51 -18.41 8.33
N THR A 331 18.15 -18.11 9.47
CA THR A 331 17.43 -18.02 10.74
C THR A 331 16.61 -16.72 10.84
N THR A 332 15.45 -16.80 11.49
CA THR A 332 14.60 -15.63 11.79
C THR A 332 15.14 -14.83 12.97
N GLY A 333 15.09 -13.49 12.87
CA GLY A 333 15.52 -12.55 13.91
C GLY A 333 16.98 -12.12 13.78
N GLN A 334 17.49 -12.06 12.54
CA GLN A 334 18.83 -11.57 12.27
C GLN A 334 18.86 -10.04 12.34
N ILE A 335 19.90 -9.49 12.93
CA ILE A 335 20.16 -8.04 12.85
C ILE A 335 20.67 -7.75 11.45
N ALA A 336 20.04 -6.79 10.77
CA ALA A 336 20.42 -6.40 9.43
C ALA A 336 21.82 -5.76 9.42
N ASP A 337 22.71 -6.23 8.54
CA ASP A 337 24.02 -5.63 8.30
C ASP A 337 23.97 -4.77 7.02
N PRO A 338 24.08 -3.43 7.13
CA PRO A 338 24.08 -2.54 5.98
C PRO A 338 25.14 -2.85 4.92
N ALA A 339 26.30 -3.43 5.32
CA ALA A 339 27.34 -3.84 4.38
C ALA A 339 26.93 -5.06 3.54
N GLY A 340 25.96 -5.84 4.02
CA GLY A 340 25.38 -6.99 3.34
C GLY A 340 24.23 -6.65 2.40
N PHE A 341 23.76 -5.39 2.34
CA PHE A 341 22.60 -5.03 1.51
C PHE A 341 22.88 -5.15 0.02
N LEU A 342 21.95 -5.79 -0.68
CA LEU A 342 21.89 -5.87 -2.12
C LEU A 342 21.09 -4.66 -2.62
N ARG A 343 21.62 -3.96 -3.61
CA ARG A 343 21.03 -2.71 -4.11
C ARG A 343 20.87 -2.69 -5.62
N ARG A 344 19.88 -1.92 -6.07
CA ARG A 344 19.62 -1.56 -7.47
C ARG A 344 19.28 -0.07 -7.58
N ASP A 345 19.09 0.41 -8.80
CA ASP A 345 18.43 1.69 -9.03
C ASP A 345 16.95 1.63 -8.63
N GLY A 346 16.41 2.76 -8.18
CA GLY A 346 15.03 2.88 -7.71
C GLY A 346 14.80 4.23 -7.04
N ASP A 347 13.83 4.29 -6.14
CA ASP A 347 13.45 5.51 -5.40
C ASP A 347 13.91 5.52 -3.92
N GLY A 348 14.78 4.60 -3.53
CA GLY A 348 15.26 4.42 -2.16
C GLY A 348 14.49 3.36 -1.36
N ASN A 349 13.28 2.98 -1.79
CA ASN A 349 12.49 1.88 -1.19
C ASN A 349 12.10 0.80 -2.20
N GLN A 350 11.73 1.20 -3.42
CA GLN A 350 11.27 0.36 -4.52
C GLN A 350 12.21 0.47 -5.72
N GLU A 351 12.63 -0.68 -6.21
CA GLU A 351 13.52 -0.81 -7.37
C GLU A 351 12.86 -0.43 -8.70
N ASP A 352 13.71 -0.12 -9.67
CA ASP A 352 13.36 0.19 -11.07
C ASP A 352 12.28 -0.73 -11.66
N ILE A 353 12.41 -2.04 -11.44
CA ILE A 353 11.47 -3.05 -11.93
C ILE A 353 10.05 -2.79 -11.42
N THR A 354 9.90 -2.42 -10.16
CA THR A 354 8.63 -2.11 -9.49
C THR A 354 8.04 -0.83 -10.06
N ASN A 355 8.86 0.23 -10.07
CA ASN A 355 8.44 1.57 -10.43
C ASN A 355 8.03 1.70 -11.91
N ASP A 356 8.61 0.88 -12.79
CA ASP A 356 8.28 0.87 -14.22
C ASP A 356 7.17 -0.13 -14.59
N ALA A 357 6.72 -1.00 -13.67
CA ALA A 357 5.82 -2.10 -13.99
C ALA A 357 4.46 -1.64 -14.54
N VAL A 358 3.95 -0.48 -14.09
CA VAL A 358 2.66 0.08 -14.51
C VAL A 358 2.64 0.55 -15.97
N LEU A 359 3.78 0.58 -16.67
CA LEU A 359 3.85 0.89 -18.10
C LEU A 359 2.96 -0.01 -18.98
N VAL A 360 2.60 -1.21 -18.50
CA VAL A 360 1.64 -2.11 -19.16
C VAL A 360 0.27 -1.44 -19.38
N TRP A 361 -0.11 -0.49 -18.54
CA TRP A 361 -1.40 0.21 -18.64
C TRP A 361 -1.46 1.21 -19.79
N ARG A 362 -0.35 1.47 -20.50
CA ARG A 362 -0.38 2.15 -21.82
C ARG A 362 -1.29 1.46 -22.83
N ALA A 363 -1.61 0.18 -22.62
CA ALA A 363 -2.52 -0.58 -23.45
C ALA A 363 -4.02 -0.21 -23.26
N MET A 364 -4.39 0.58 -22.24
CA MET A 364 -5.77 1.05 -22.04
C MET A 364 -6.19 2.07 -23.11
N ARG A 365 -6.64 1.60 -24.28
CA ARG A 365 -6.97 2.45 -25.46
C ARG A 365 -8.04 3.52 -25.21
N ARG A 366 -8.91 3.32 -24.21
CA ARG A 366 -10.03 4.21 -23.89
C ARG A 366 -9.76 5.17 -22.74
N HIS A 367 -8.61 5.05 -22.08
CA HIS A 367 -8.26 5.85 -20.92
C HIS A 367 -6.88 6.46 -21.11
N ARG A 368 -6.67 7.62 -20.51
CA ARG A 368 -5.37 8.28 -20.46
C ARG A 368 -4.47 7.50 -19.51
N PHE A 369 -3.22 7.34 -19.91
CA PHE A 369 -2.17 6.81 -19.04
C PHE A 369 -0.92 7.67 -19.19
N SER A 370 -0.36 8.12 -18.07
CA SER A 370 0.99 8.66 -17.99
C SER A 370 1.76 8.04 -16.84
N LEU A 371 3.08 7.95 -16.99
CA LEU A 371 4.01 7.67 -15.91
C LEU A 371 5.04 8.80 -15.90
N THR A 372 5.03 9.60 -14.84
CA THR A 372 5.95 10.71 -14.65
C THR A 372 7.04 10.33 -13.68
N ASP A 373 8.29 10.58 -14.07
CA ASP A 373 9.46 10.32 -13.23
C ASP A 373 9.83 11.56 -12.41
N ASN A 374 10.26 11.34 -11.17
CA ASN A 374 10.74 12.33 -10.22
C ASN A 374 12.16 11.97 -9.79
N PRO A 375 13.17 12.29 -10.62
CA PRO A 375 14.52 11.83 -10.39
C PRO A 375 15.08 12.35 -9.07
N ARG A 376 15.68 11.45 -8.29
CA ARG A 376 16.29 11.71 -6.98
C ARG A 376 15.35 12.20 -5.89
N VAL A 377 14.03 12.06 -6.08
CA VAL A 377 13.05 12.25 -5.01
C VAL A 377 12.86 10.91 -4.30
N ASP A 378 13.13 10.88 -3.00
CA ASP A 378 12.98 9.67 -2.18
C ASP A 378 11.53 9.19 -2.12
N HIS A 379 11.34 7.88 -2.04
CA HIS A 379 10.05 7.20 -1.94
C HIS A 379 9.09 7.88 -0.98
N GLY A 380 9.52 8.12 0.27
CA GLY A 380 8.68 8.73 1.29
C GLY A 380 8.39 10.22 1.04
N GLN A 381 9.24 10.89 0.26
CA GLN A 381 9.10 12.31 -0.06
C GLN A 381 8.14 12.57 -1.22
N LEU A 382 7.95 11.61 -2.13
CA LEU A 382 7.06 11.75 -3.29
C LEU A 382 5.67 12.33 -2.97
N PRO A 383 4.89 11.82 -1.99
CA PRO A 383 3.57 12.38 -1.68
C PRO A 383 3.62 13.77 -1.04
N ASN A 384 4.81 14.29 -0.75
CA ASN A 384 5.04 15.62 -0.18
C ASN A 384 5.84 16.53 -1.14
N ASP A 385 6.24 16.02 -2.31
CA ASP A 385 7.02 16.78 -3.28
C ASP A 385 6.16 17.86 -3.95
N ARG A 386 6.66 19.10 -3.96
CA ARG A 386 5.91 20.25 -4.46
C ARG A 386 5.61 20.13 -5.96
N ALA A 387 6.53 19.60 -6.76
CA ALA A 387 6.31 19.48 -8.20
C ALA A 387 5.26 18.41 -8.51
N LEU A 388 5.32 17.27 -7.82
CA LEU A 388 4.32 16.21 -7.90
C LEU A 388 2.94 16.71 -7.47
N LEU A 389 2.83 17.36 -6.31
CA LEU A 389 1.54 17.85 -5.83
C LEU A 389 0.94 18.93 -6.73
N ASN A 390 1.77 19.74 -7.40
CA ASN A 390 1.29 20.67 -8.42
C ASN A 390 0.71 19.94 -9.65
N ARG A 391 1.34 18.85 -10.10
CA ARG A 391 0.81 18.03 -11.19
C ARG A 391 -0.46 17.29 -10.79
N LEU A 392 -0.55 16.81 -9.56
CA LEU A 392 -1.78 16.21 -9.02
C LEU A 392 -2.95 17.19 -9.17
N VAL A 393 -2.80 18.44 -8.71
CA VAL A 393 -3.84 19.47 -8.84
C VAL A 393 -4.21 19.73 -10.30
N LEU A 394 -3.23 19.82 -11.21
CA LEU A 394 -3.51 19.98 -12.65
C LEU A 394 -4.27 18.77 -13.25
N ASN A 395 -4.00 17.56 -12.77
CA ASN A 395 -4.70 16.36 -13.24
C ASN A 395 -6.13 16.27 -12.69
N LEU A 396 -6.40 16.84 -11.52
CA LEU A 396 -7.75 16.94 -10.94
C LEU A 396 -8.67 17.89 -11.73
N GLU A 397 -8.11 18.82 -12.51
CA GLU A 397 -8.87 19.75 -13.36
C GLU A 397 -9.23 19.15 -14.74
N ARG A 398 -8.75 17.93 -15.05
CA ARG A 398 -9.02 17.27 -16.33
C ARG A 398 -10.35 16.53 -16.26
N ALA A 399 -11.22 16.77 -17.25
CA ALA A 399 -12.40 15.93 -17.44
C ALA A 399 -12.00 14.45 -17.70
N PRO A 400 -12.72 13.48 -17.12
CA PRO A 400 -12.52 12.05 -17.39
C PRO A 400 -12.67 11.70 -18.88
N SER A 401 -11.89 10.71 -19.34
CA SER A 401 -11.88 10.18 -20.72
C SER A 401 -13.19 9.56 -21.20
#